data_AF-A0A9E2F0W9-F1
#
_entry.id   AF-A0A9E2F0W9-F1
#
_cell.length_a   1.000
_cell.length_b   1.000
_cell.length_c   1.000
_cell.angle_alpha   90.00
_cell.angle_beta   90.00
_cell.angle_gamma   90.00
#
_symmetry.space_group_name_H-M   'P 1'
#
loop_
_entity.id
_entity.type
_entity.pdbx_description
1 polymer ?
#
loop_
_entity_poly.entity_id
_entity_poly.type
_entity_poly.pdbx_seq_one_letter_code
_entity_poly.pdbx_strand_id
1 'polypeptide(L)'
;MKLFYQALVVAALFTAVGCQQEAPPPAPEAPKTEEKAAAPDLDPEIGRAILANPIRTQDGRDRDPRSKPEVILSLLDLKPGDHAIDFFGGSGYYTDLMAGMVGPEGEVILHNNSPFHTFVEERVQPRYIDNQIPGIRYLKSEVDDLQLEPESLDAALIVMAYHDLYYF
;
A
#
# COMPACT_ATOMS: atom_id res chain seq x y z
N MET A 1 -72.23 -55.23 -21.48
CA MET A 1 -71.40 -56.44 -21.46
C MET A 1 -70.02 -56.07 -20.92
N LYS A 2 -69.70 -56.47 -19.66
CA LYS A 2 -68.35 -56.49 -19.04
C LYS A 2 -67.65 -55.11 -18.90
N LEU A 3 -66.84 -54.77 -17.90
CA LEU A 3 -66.31 -55.37 -16.68
C LEU A 3 -65.74 -54.19 -15.85
N PHE A 4 -65.72 -54.36 -14.54
CA PHE A 4 -65.08 -53.48 -13.55
C PHE A 4 -63.57 -53.31 -13.79
N TYR A 5 -63.00 -52.14 -13.46
CA TYR A 5 -61.81 -52.06 -12.59
C TYR A 5 -61.64 -50.63 -12.04
N GLN A 6 -61.55 -50.53 -10.71
CA GLN A 6 -61.25 -49.31 -9.98
C GLN A 6 -59.79 -48.89 -10.21
N ALA A 7 -59.57 -47.59 -10.43
CA ALA A 7 -58.29 -46.96 -10.17
C ALA A 7 -58.55 -45.77 -9.24
N LEU A 8 -58.13 -45.95 -8.00
CA LEU A 8 -58.11 -44.96 -6.95
C LEU A 8 -57.08 -43.89 -7.34
N VAL A 9 -57.52 -42.70 -7.74
CA VAL A 9 -56.62 -41.53 -7.91
C VAL A 9 -56.81 -40.64 -6.69
N VAL A 10 -55.87 -40.73 -5.77
CA VAL A 10 -55.73 -39.82 -4.64
C VAL A 10 -55.34 -38.45 -5.19
N ALA A 11 -56.23 -37.48 -5.08
CA ALA A 11 -55.94 -36.09 -5.39
C ALA A 11 -55.00 -35.52 -4.33
N ALA A 12 -53.70 -35.53 -4.61
CA ALA A 12 -52.73 -34.76 -3.83
C ALA A 12 -52.89 -33.28 -4.20
N LEU A 13 -53.55 -32.51 -3.32
CA LEU A 13 -53.50 -31.06 -3.35
C LEU A 13 -52.05 -30.62 -3.11
N PHE A 14 -51.33 -30.31 -4.19
CA PHE A 14 -50.11 -29.52 -4.12
C PHE A 14 -50.51 -28.10 -3.69
N THR A 15 -50.43 -27.83 -2.39
CA THR A 15 -50.34 -26.46 -1.91
C THR A 15 -49.01 -25.92 -2.40
N ALA A 16 -49.06 -24.94 -3.31
CA ALA A 16 -47.90 -24.18 -3.68
C ALA A 16 -47.42 -23.43 -2.43
N VAL A 17 -46.46 -24.00 -1.71
CA VAL A 17 -45.63 -23.27 -0.77
C VAL A 17 -44.83 -22.31 -1.63
N GLY A 18 -45.35 -21.10 -1.81
CA GLY A 18 -44.58 -20.02 -2.39
C GLY A 18 -43.35 -19.81 -1.52
N CYS A 19 -42.16 -20.08 -2.06
CA CYS A 19 -40.93 -19.61 -1.46
C CYS A 19 -41.02 -18.09 -1.40
N GLN A 20 -41.38 -17.55 -0.23
CA GLN A 20 -41.11 -16.15 0.08
C GLN A 20 -39.59 -16.03 0.10
N GLN A 21 -39.01 -15.58 -1.01
CA GLN A 21 -37.63 -15.13 -0.99
C GLN A 21 -37.65 -13.79 -0.25
N GLU A 22 -37.27 -13.84 1.02
CA GLU A 22 -37.07 -12.65 1.81
C GLU A 22 -36.00 -11.81 1.11
N ALA A 23 -36.30 -10.54 0.86
CA ALA A 23 -35.37 -9.65 0.20
C ALA A 23 -34.07 -9.62 1.01
N PRO A 24 -32.89 -9.65 0.36
CA PRO A 24 -31.64 -9.49 1.08
C PRO A 24 -31.72 -8.20 1.91
N PRO A 25 -31.22 -8.21 3.16
CA PRO A 25 -31.20 -7.02 3.98
C PRO A 25 -30.53 -5.89 3.20
N PRO A 26 -31.03 -4.64 3.34
CA PRO A 26 -30.40 -3.51 2.69
C PRO A 26 -28.92 -3.51 3.05
N ALA A 27 -28.07 -3.28 2.04
CA ALA A 27 -26.63 -3.12 2.25
C ALA A 27 -26.43 -2.10 3.39
N PRO A 28 -25.45 -2.30 4.28
CA PRO A 28 -25.14 -1.32 5.32
C PRO A 28 -24.99 0.05 4.64
N GLU A 29 -25.71 1.05 5.16
CA GLU A 29 -25.57 2.42 4.67
C GLU A 29 -24.08 2.77 4.67
N ALA A 30 -23.59 3.18 3.50
CA ALA A 30 -22.22 3.66 3.35
C ALA A 30 -21.96 4.69 4.47
N PRO A 31 -20.77 4.66 5.11
CA PRO A 31 -20.44 5.61 6.15
C PRO A 31 -20.76 7.02 5.65
N LYS A 32 -21.55 7.76 6.43
CA LYS A 32 -21.79 9.18 6.19
C LYS A 32 -20.42 9.82 6.01
N THR A 33 -20.28 10.57 4.92
CA THR A 33 -19.04 11.22 4.51
C THR A 33 -18.36 11.83 5.73
N GLU A 34 -17.33 11.17 6.24
CA GLU A 34 -16.39 11.81 7.14
C GLU A 34 -15.86 13.00 6.35
N GLU A 35 -16.07 14.20 6.89
CA GLU A 35 -15.47 15.41 6.34
C GLU A 35 -13.98 15.12 6.20
N LYS A 36 -13.50 15.12 4.95
CA LYS A 36 -12.12 14.82 4.61
C LYS A 36 -11.23 15.69 5.47
N ALA A 37 -10.68 15.13 6.55
CA ALA A 37 -9.68 15.81 7.34
C ALA A 37 -8.59 16.22 6.36
N ALA A 38 -8.32 17.53 6.28
CA ALA A 38 -7.18 18.00 5.51
C ALA A 38 -5.95 17.29 6.06
N ALA A 39 -5.09 16.78 5.18
CA ALA A 39 -3.78 16.33 5.62
C ALA A 39 -3.15 17.45 6.45
N PRO A 40 -2.54 17.16 7.61
CA PRO A 40 -1.81 18.20 8.33
C PRO A 40 -0.77 18.78 7.37
N ASP A 41 -0.50 20.08 7.47
CA ASP A 41 0.55 20.68 6.65
C ASP A 41 1.90 20.26 7.23
N LEU A 42 2.81 19.76 6.39
CA LEU A 42 4.21 19.57 6.78
C LEU A 42 4.78 20.94 7.15
N ASP A 43 5.56 21.01 8.24
CA ASP A 43 6.24 22.24 8.61
C ASP A 43 7.00 22.80 7.38
N PRO A 44 6.74 24.06 6.97
CA PRO A 44 7.28 24.58 5.71
C PRO A 44 8.81 24.66 5.66
N GLU A 45 9.49 24.80 6.80
CA GLU A 45 10.95 24.83 6.86
C GLU A 45 11.51 23.41 6.71
N ILE A 46 10.94 22.44 7.43
CA ILE A 46 11.28 21.02 7.31
C ILE A 46 11.04 20.54 5.88
N GLY A 47 9.86 20.83 5.30
CA GLY A 47 9.53 20.49 3.93
C GLY A 47 10.51 21.08 2.91
N ARG A 48 10.87 22.36 3.06
CA ARG A 48 11.85 23.00 2.17
C ARG A 48 13.24 22.37 2.29
N ALA A 49 13.68 22.04 3.50
CA ALA A 49 14.97 21.40 3.73
C ALA A 49 15.04 20.00 3.10
N ILE A 50 13.98 19.20 3.25
CA ILE A 50 13.87 17.86 2.64
C ILE A 50 13.89 17.94 1.11
N LEU A 51 13.09 18.84 0.52
CA LEU A 51 13.04 19.00 -0.92
C LEU A 51 14.37 19.55 -1.49
N ALA A 52 15.08 20.38 -0.72
CA ALA A 52 16.40 20.89 -1.08
C ALA A 52 17.54 19.88 -0.86
N ASN A 53 17.30 18.75 -0.19
CA ASN A 53 18.35 17.82 0.21
C ASN A 53 19.20 17.38 -1.00
N PRO A 54 20.54 17.58 -0.97
CA PRO A 54 21.42 17.30 -2.11
C PRO A 54 21.50 15.81 -2.46
N ILE A 55 21.08 14.91 -1.57
CA ILE A 55 20.98 13.48 -1.85
C ILE A 55 20.03 13.21 -3.03
N ARG A 56 18.98 14.02 -3.20
CA ARG A 56 17.89 13.82 -4.15
C ARG A 56 18.37 13.86 -5.60
N THR A 57 17.97 12.86 -6.38
CA THR A 57 18.23 12.80 -7.83
C THR A 57 17.45 13.87 -8.60
N GLN A 58 17.93 14.25 -9.78
CA GLN A 58 17.21 15.18 -10.66
C GLN A 58 15.87 14.61 -11.12
N ASP A 59 15.83 13.32 -11.52
CA ASP A 59 14.58 12.62 -11.86
C ASP A 59 13.55 12.68 -10.74
N GLY A 60 14.00 12.60 -9.48
CA GLY A 60 13.15 12.80 -8.32
C GLY A 60 12.57 14.21 -8.28
N ARG A 61 13.42 15.23 -8.38
CA ARG A 61 12.98 16.64 -8.40
C ARG A 61 11.98 16.91 -9.52
N ASP A 62 12.22 16.37 -10.71
CA ASP A 62 11.34 16.51 -11.87
C ASP A 62 9.98 15.81 -11.67
N ARG A 63 9.93 14.80 -10.79
CA ARG A 63 8.70 14.09 -10.41
C ARG A 63 7.85 14.83 -9.38
N ASP A 64 8.44 15.74 -8.58
CA ASP A 64 7.77 16.43 -7.48
C ASP A 64 6.44 17.11 -7.89
N PRO A 65 6.34 17.85 -9.02
CA PRO A 65 5.08 18.49 -9.41
C PRO A 65 3.90 17.53 -9.59
N ARG A 66 4.19 16.28 -9.99
CA ARG A 66 3.18 15.23 -10.16
C ARG A 66 2.88 14.51 -8.86
N SER A 67 3.93 14.18 -8.09
CA SER A 67 3.80 13.39 -6.85
C SER A 67 3.31 14.20 -5.66
N LYS A 68 3.55 15.52 -5.64
CA LYS A 68 3.28 16.41 -4.49
C LYS A 68 3.81 15.83 -3.17
N PRO A 69 5.12 15.53 -3.10
CA PRO A 69 5.70 14.82 -1.97
C PRO A 69 5.40 15.50 -0.63
N GLU A 70 5.34 16.82 -0.57
CA GLU A 70 4.97 17.58 0.63
C GLU A 70 3.65 17.14 1.25
N VAL A 71 2.65 16.79 0.43
CA VAL A 71 1.35 16.30 0.90
C VAL A 71 1.44 14.84 1.37
N ILE A 72 2.24 14.02 0.69
CA ILE A 72 2.40 12.62 1.06
C ILE A 72 3.19 12.49 2.36
N LEU A 73 4.28 13.24 2.49
CA LEU A 73 5.15 13.25 3.66
C LEU A 73 4.43 13.78 4.90
N SER A 74 3.52 14.73 4.74
CA SER A 74 2.73 15.23 5.87
C SER A 74 1.76 14.21 6.44
N LEU A 75 1.35 13.22 5.65
CA LEU A 75 0.47 12.13 6.09
C LEU A 75 1.21 11.02 6.84
N LEU A 76 2.53 10.94 6.73
CA LEU A 76 3.34 9.85 7.32
C LEU A 76 3.63 10.05 8.83
N ASP A 77 3.44 11.26 9.38
CA ASP A 77 3.82 11.65 10.77
C ASP A 77 5.22 11.17 11.19
N LEU A 78 6.14 11.09 10.24
CA LEU A 78 7.49 10.56 10.44
C LEU A 78 8.35 11.57 11.20
N LYS A 79 9.09 11.09 12.21
CA LYS A 79 9.86 11.93 13.15
C LYS A 79 11.36 11.67 12.99
N PRO A 80 12.20 12.64 13.41
CA PRO A 80 13.64 12.41 13.51
C PRO A 80 13.94 11.21 14.42
N GLY A 81 14.77 10.29 13.93
CA GLY A 81 15.13 9.04 14.63
C GLY A 81 14.26 7.83 14.28
N ASP A 82 13.14 8.01 13.58
CA ASP A 82 12.26 6.89 13.23
C ASP A 82 12.93 5.90 12.25
N HIS A 83 12.52 4.64 12.35
CA HIS A 83 12.85 3.58 11.40
C HIS A 83 11.67 3.33 10.48
N ALA A 84 11.86 3.48 9.16
CA ALA A 84 10.78 3.37 8.20
C ALA A 84 11.13 2.50 6.99
N ILE A 85 10.11 2.05 6.26
CA ILE A 85 10.27 1.29 5.02
C ILE A 85 9.55 1.97 3.84
N ASP A 86 10.27 2.17 2.74
CA ASP A 86 9.70 2.47 1.42
C ASP A 86 9.52 1.14 0.69
N PHE A 87 8.32 0.56 0.88
CA PHE A 87 7.97 -0.77 0.45
C PHE A 87 7.66 -0.80 -1.05
N PHE A 88 8.41 -1.61 -1.81
CA PHE A 88 8.44 -1.52 -3.27
C PHE A 88 8.88 -0.12 -3.76
N GLY A 89 9.87 0.45 -3.08
CA GLY A 89 10.33 1.83 -3.32
C GLY A 89 10.99 2.05 -4.68
N GLY A 90 11.22 0.99 -5.46
CA GLY A 90 11.77 1.05 -6.81
C GLY A 90 13.14 1.72 -6.80
N SER A 91 13.28 2.82 -7.53
CA SER A 91 14.54 3.59 -7.60
C SER A 91 14.76 4.55 -6.42
N GLY A 92 13.92 4.52 -5.37
CA GLY A 92 14.13 5.23 -4.11
C GLY A 92 13.64 6.68 -4.08
N TYR A 93 12.58 7.02 -4.82
CA TYR A 93 12.06 8.39 -4.83
C TYR A 93 11.55 8.85 -3.46
N TYR A 94 10.76 8.05 -2.77
CA TYR A 94 10.29 8.41 -1.42
C TYR A 94 11.34 8.07 -0.36
N THR A 95 12.17 7.06 -0.59
CA THR A 95 13.32 6.73 0.25
C THR A 95 14.20 7.96 0.55
N ASP A 96 14.63 8.70 -0.48
CA ASP A 96 15.46 9.89 -0.28
C ASP A 96 14.74 10.99 0.54
N LEU A 97 13.42 11.12 0.39
CA LEU A 97 12.62 12.12 1.10
C LEU A 97 12.45 11.73 2.57
N MET A 98 12.08 10.48 2.82
CA MET A 98 11.92 9.93 4.16
C MET A 98 13.25 9.95 4.92
N ALA A 99 14.37 9.65 4.26
CA ALA A 99 15.71 9.75 4.86
C ALA A 99 16.00 11.19 5.34
N GLY A 100 15.53 12.19 4.59
CA GLY A 100 15.58 13.59 5.02
C GLY A 100 14.71 13.93 6.23
N MET A 101 13.60 13.20 6.45
CA MET A 101 12.71 13.39 7.60
C MET A 101 13.26 12.74 8.87
N VAL A 102 13.70 11.48 8.78
CA VAL A 102 14.22 10.74 9.94
C VAL A 102 15.60 11.24 10.37
N GLY A 103 16.35 11.86 9.44
CA GLY A 103 17.65 12.44 9.73
C GLY A 103 18.71 11.40 10.07
N PRO A 104 19.87 11.82 10.62
CA PRO A 104 21.05 10.97 10.78
C PRO A 104 20.91 9.87 11.84
N GLU A 105 19.96 10.00 12.76
CA GLU A 105 19.72 9.03 13.84
C GLU A 105 18.65 7.99 13.48
N GLY A 106 17.99 8.13 12.32
CA GLY A 106 16.99 7.18 11.83
C GLY A 106 17.48 6.39 10.62
N GLU A 107 16.66 5.44 10.16
CA GLU A 107 16.95 4.60 9.00
C GLU A 107 15.70 4.48 8.11
N VAL A 108 15.91 4.56 6.79
CA VAL A 108 14.90 4.19 5.80
C VAL A 108 15.36 2.98 5.00
N ILE A 109 14.52 1.95 5.00
CA ILE A 109 14.70 0.76 4.21
C ILE A 109 14.09 0.97 2.82
N LEU A 110 14.91 0.92 1.78
CA LEU A 110 14.44 0.81 0.40
C LEU A 110 14.24 -0.67 0.08
N HIS A 111 12.98 -1.13 0.11
CA HIS A 111 12.63 -2.51 -0.16
C HIS A 111 12.21 -2.74 -1.62
N ASN A 112 12.74 -3.78 -2.25
CA ASN A 112 12.30 -4.29 -3.55
C ASN A 112 12.40 -5.81 -3.60
N ASN A 113 11.37 -6.48 -4.14
CA ASN A 113 11.46 -7.90 -4.47
C ASN A 113 12.31 -8.16 -5.73
N SER A 114 12.48 -9.42 -6.10
CA SER A 114 13.34 -9.79 -7.23
C SER A 114 12.93 -9.15 -8.57
N PRO A 115 11.65 -9.18 -8.99
CA PRO A 115 11.18 -8.44 -10.17
C PRO A 115 11.46 -6.94 -10.13
N PHE A 116 11.12 -6.26 -9.02
CA PHE A 116 11.36 -4.82 -8.89
C PHE A 116 12.84 -4.49 -8.96
N HIS A 117 13.67 -5.20 -8.21
CA HIS A 117 15.11 -5.03 -8.24
C HIS A 117 15.66 -5.18 -9.66
N THR A 118 15.26 -6.22 -10.39
CA THR A 118 15.69 -6.44 -11.78
C THR A 118 15.29 -5.25 -12.68
N PHE A 119 14.09 -4.69 -12.49
CA PHE A 119 13.63 -3.53 -13.28
C PHE A 119 14.40 -2.24 -12.97
N VAL A 120 14.86 -2.05 -11.73
CA VAL A 120 15.54 -0.82 -11.30
C VAL A 120 17.04 -0.96 -11.06
N GLU A 121 17.62 -2.14 -11.34
CA GLU A 121 18.99 -2.52 -10.96
C GLU A 121 20.02 -1.47 -11.34
N GLU A 122 20.00 -1.00 -12.58
CA GLU A 122 20.91 0.02 -13.10
C GLU A 122 20.87 1.34 -12.32
N ARG A 123 19.74 1.64 -11.67
CA ARG A 123 19.58 2.85 -10.84
C ARG A 123 19.93 2.63 -9.38
N VAL A 124 19.66 1.45 -8.82
CA VAL A 124 19.83 1.18 -7.38
C VAL A 124 21.18 0.58 -7.03
N GLN A 125 21.75 -0.25 -7.90
CA GLN A 125 23.04 -0.92 -7.67
C GLN A 125 24.17 0.07 -7.40
N PRO A 126 24.50 1.01 -8.32
CA PRO A 126 25.59 1.95 -8.09
C PRO A 126 25.30 2.96 -6.98
N ARG A 127 24.03 3.15 -6.58
CA ARG A 127 23.64 4.26 -5.70
C ARG A 127 23.41 3.88 -4.25
N TYR A 128 22.74 2.76 -3.99
CA TYR A 128 22.32 2.34 -2.65
C TYR A 128 22.99 1.05 -2.20
N ILE A 129 23.51 0.25 -3.13
CA ILE A 129 24.14 -1.04 -2.83
C ILE A 129 25.67 -0.89 -2.82
N ASP A 130 26.24 -0.40 -3.92
CA ASP A 130 27.69 -0.19 -4.04
C ASP A 130 28.15 1.05 -3.27
N ASN A 131 27.29 2.06 -3.21
CA ASN A 131 27.49 3.27 -2.43
C ASN A 131 26.49 3.28 -1.29
N GLN A 132 26.98 3.20 -0.06
CA GLN A 132 26.12 3.32 1.11
C GLN A 132 25.80 4.79 1.34
N ILE A 133 24.52 5.12 1.34
CA ILE A 133 24.05 6.45 1.73
C ILE A 133 23.64 6.39 3.21
N PRO A 134 24.22 7.23 4.09
CA PRO A 134 23.84 7.25 5.50
C PRO A 134 22.33 7.41 5.70
N GLY A 135 21.77 6.62 6.62
CA GLY A 135 20.34 6.60 6.91
C GLY A 135 19.48 5.86 5.88
N ILE A 136 20.09 5.23 4.85
CA ILE A 136 19.36 4.41 3.87
C ILE A 136 19.99 3.02 3.79
N ARG A 137 19.14 1.99 3.90
CA ARG A 137 19.52 0.60 3.67
C ARG A 137 18.71 0.00 2.53
N TYR A 138 19.38 -0.57 1.54
CA TYR A 138 18.73 -1.35 0.50
C TYR A 138 18.40 -2.75 1.02
N LEU A 139 17.17 -3.21 0.81
CA LEU A 139 16.70 -4.54 1.17
C LEU A 139 16.06 -5.22 -0.05
N LYS A 140 16.69 -6.31 -0.49
CA LYS A 140 16.11 -7.21 -1.49
C LYS A 140 15.57 -8.44 -0.80
N SER A 141 14.26 -8.55 -0.67
CA SER A 141 13.58 -9.69 -0.07
C SER A 141 12.21 -9.89 -0.72
N GLU A 142 11.64 -11.08 -0.54
CA GLU A 142 10.29 -11.38 -1.04
C GLU A 142 9.25 -11.03 0.03
N VAL A 143 8.01 -10.75 -0.39
CA VAL A 143 6.96 -10.22 0.51
C VAL A 143 6.54 -11.19 1.62
N ASP A 144 6.75 -12.50 1.41
CA ASP A 144 6.46 -13.57 2.36
C ASP A 144 7.64 -13.86 3.32
N ASP A 145 8.81 -13.27 3.07
CA ASP A 145 9.98 -13.32 3.94
C ASP A 145 10.79 -12.02 3.86
N LEU A 146 10.32 -10.97 4.54
CA LEU A 146 10.93 -9.64 4.48
C LEU A 146 12.29 -9.55 5.17
N GLN A 147 12.67 -10.53 6.00
CA GLN A 147 13.92 -10.50 6.78
C GLN A 147 14.03 -9.26 7.70
N LEU A 148 12.90 -8.84 8.27
CA LEU A 148 12.80 -7.76 9.24
C LEU A 148 12.52 -8.33 10.63
N GLU A 149 13.11 -7.72 11.65
CA GLU A 149 12.77 -8.03 13.03
C GLU A 149 11.32 -7.60 13.34
N PRO A 150 10.57 -8.35 14.14
CA PRO A 150 9.26 -7.92 14.60
C PRO A 150 9.33 -6.55 15.31
N GLU A 151 8.30 -5.72 15.11
CA GLU A 151 8.16 -4.41 15.79
C GLU A 151 9.36 -3.46 15.58
N SER A 152 10.06 -3.57 14.43
CA SER A 152 11.27 -2.79 14.13
C SER A 152 11.06 -1.50 13.33
N LEU A 153 9.81 -1.19 12.96
CA LEU A 153 9.47 -0.06 12.09
C LEU A 153 8.41 0.82 12.75
N ASP A 154 8.60 2.13 12.65
CA ASP A 154 7.67 3.16 13.09
C ASP A 154 6.69 3.56 11.96
N ALA A 155 7.11 3.40 10.70
CA ALA A 155 6.28 3.71 9.53
C ALA A 155 6.56 2.82 8.33
N ALA A 156 5.54 2.65 7.49
CA ALA A 156 5.66 2.00 6.19
C ALA A 156 4.94 2.83 5.12
N LEU A 157 5.61 3.02 3.99
CA LEU A 157 5.03 3.66 2.81
C LEU A 157 4.99 2.66 1.66
N ILE A 158 3.87 2.60 0.95
CA ILE A 158 3.73 1.88 -0.31
C ILE A 158 3.08 2.82 -1.33
N VAL A 159 3.74 3.08 -2.45
CA VAL A 159 3.22 3.99 -3.48
C VAL A 159 3.13 3.30 -4.83
N MET A 160 1.90 3.24 -5.36
CA MET A 160 1.60 2.64 -6.67
C MET A 160 1.98 1.16 -6.80
N ALA A 161 2.22 0.46 -5.68
CA ALA A 161 2.66 -0.94 -5.68
C ALA A 161 1.76 -1.89 -4.88
N TYR A 162 0.61 -1.43 -4.37
CA TYR A 162 -0.30 -2.30 -3.59
C TYR A 162 -0.82 -3.49 -4.40
N HIS A 163 -1.11 -3.28 -5.69
CA HIS A 163 -1.57 -4.34 -6.57
C HIS A 163 -0.49 -5.38 -6.86
N ASP A 164 0.77 -5.01 -6.68
CA ASP A 164 1.90 -5.87 -7.00
C ASP A 164 2.10 -6.96 -5.94
N LEU A 165 1.59 -6.80 -4.72
CA LEU A 165 1.64 -7.81 -3.65
C LEU A 165 1.18 -9.23 -4.06
N TYR A 166 0.32 -9.33 -5.07
CA TYR A 166 -0.31 -10.59 -5.49
C TYR A 166 0.09 -11.06 -6.89
N TYR A 167 0.74 -10.21 -7.69
CA TYR A 167 0.96 -10.46 -9.11
C TYR A 167 2.42 -10.30 -9.49
N PHE A 168 3.20 -11.37 -9.28
CA PHE A 168 4.55 -11.53 -9.79
C PHE A 168 4.82 -12.98 -10.21
#